data_AF-A0AAV4GZN3-F1
#
_entry.id   AF-A0AAV4GZN3-F1
#
_cell.length_a   1.000
_cell.length_b   1.000
_cell.length_c   1.000
_cell.angle_alpha   90.00
_cell.angle_beta   90.00
_cell.angle_gamma   90.00
#
_symmetry.space_group_name_H-M   'P 1'
#
loop_
_entity.id
_entity.type
_entity.pdbx_description
1 polymer ?
#
loop_
_entity_poly.entity_id
_entity_poly.type
_entity_poly.pdbx_seq_one_letter_code
_entity_poly.pdbx_strand_id
1 'polypeptide(L)'
;MGRRKAKGGEKLTLGQVLGSKGSSRVPVELKGGCVFFCDLSSYPSERDLKEITDTPGFKVAVGIHPKGTQGVGDTVVTQFRRLVENPRVAAVGEVELDFTVEGTLQQEWVLQKCLQAAPRG
;
A
#
# COMPACT_ATOMS: atom_id res chain seq x y z
N MET A 1 -18.62 -0.50 13.06
CA MET A 1 -17.20 -0.21 12.73
C MET A 1 -17.13 0.00 11.22
N GLY A 2 -17.21 1.25 10.75
CA GLY A 2 -17.40 1.55 9.34
C GLY A 2 -16.08 1.79 8.61
N ARG A 3 -15.80 1.00 7.56
CA ARG A 3 -14.79 1.35 6.55
C ARG A 3 -15.25 2.64 5.88
N ARG A 4 -14.63 3.78 6.21
CA ARG A 4 -14.74 4.98 5.38
C ARG A 4 -13.75 4.82 4.23
N LYS A 5 -14.25 4.43 3.05
CA LYS A 5 -13.52 4.71 1.81
C LYS A 5 -13.49 6.22 1.65
N ALA A 6 -12.30 6.80 1.51
CA ALA A 6 -12.18 8.18 1.07
C ALA A 6 -12.89 8.28 -0.29
N LYS A 7 -13.98 9.04 -0.36
CA LYS A 7 -14.63 9.39 -1.62
C LYS A 7 -13.76 10.47 -2.26
N GLY A 8 -13.10 10.15 -3.37
CA GLY A 8 -12.51 11.12 -4.30
C GLY A 8 -11.40 12.01 -3.75
N GLY A 9 -10.15 11.66 -4.06
CA GLY A 9 -9.23 12.63 -4.65
C GLY A 9 -8.24 13.39 -3.77
N GLU A 10 -8.06 13.07 -2.48
CA GLU A 10 -6.91 13.62 -1.72
C GLU A 10 -6.21 12.53 -0.91
N LYS A 11 -4.91 12.39 -1.17
CA LYS A 11 -4.04 11.46 -0.45
C LYS A 11 -3.78 12.03 0.95
N LEU A 12 -4.31 11.38 1.97
CA LEU A 12 -4.09 11.78 3.35
C LEU A 12 -2.66 11.46 3.79
N THR A 13 -2.02 12.39 4.49
CA THR A 13 -0.74 12.15 5.16
C THR A 13 -0.94 11.26 6.38
N LEU A 14 0.15 10.63 6.87
CA LEU A 14 0.08 9.83 8.08
C LEU A 14 -0.42 10.66 9.26
N GLY A 15 0.07 11.90 9.40
CA GLY A 15 -0.39 12.82 10.44
C GLY A 15 -1.90 13.10 10.39
N GLN A 16 -2.47 13.30 9.19
CA GLN A 16 -3.92 13.49 9.02
C GLN A 16 -4.71 12.25 9.40
N VAL A 17 -4.24 11.05 9.02
CA VAL A 17 -4.87 9.78 9.40
C VAL A 17 -4.85 9.60 10.92
N LEU A 18 -3.71 9.85 11.56
CA LEU A 18 -3.56 9.71 13.01
C LEU A 18 -4.39 10.74 13.80
N GLY A 19 -4.47 11.97 13.30
CA GLY A 19 -5.26 13.05 13.91
C GLY A 19 -6.77 12.92 13.74
N SER A 20 -7.24 12.04 12.84
CA SER A 20 -8.68 11.89 12.53
C SER A 20 -9.48 11.07 13.56
N LYS A 21 -8.85 10.56 14.63
CA LYS A 21 -9.52 9.69 15.62
C LYS A 21 -10.33 10.49 16.64
N GLY A 22 -11.59 10.08 16.85
CA GLY A 22 -12.44 10.56 17.95
C GLY A 22 -11.92 10.14 19.32
N SER A 23 -12.36 10.81 20.38
CA SER A 23 -11.91 10.55 21.75
C SER A 23 -12.26 9.12 22.20
N SER A 24 -11.24 8.32 22.48
CA SER A 24 -11.42 7.03 23.15
C SER A 24 -11.73 7.26 24.63
N ARG A 25 -12.67 6.50 25.19
CA ARG A 25 -12.96 6.51 26.64
C ARG A 25 -11.87 5.81 27.46
N VAL A 26 -11.01 5.03 26.81
CA VAL A 26 -9.87 4.32 27.39
C VAL A 26 -8.59 4.92 26.81
N PRO A 27 -7.57 5.22 27.62
CA PRO A 27 -6.28 5.67 27.11
C PRO A 27 -5.68 4.59 26.20
N VAL A 28 -5.50 4.91 24.92
CA VAL A 28 -4.84 4.05 23.94
C VAL A 28 -3.59 4.78 23.47
N GLU A 29 -2.45 4.12 23.62
CA GLU A 29 -1.18 4.60 23.07
C GLU A 29 -0.87 3.87 21.76
N LEU A 30 -0.64 4.61 20.69
CA LEU A 30 -0.24 4.04 19.40
C LEU A 30 1.28 3.87 19.35
N LYS A 31 1.76 2.63 19.30
CA LYS A 31 3.19 2.32 19.24
C LYS A 31 3.77 2.22 17.83
N GLY A 32 2.92 2.18 16.80
CA GLY A 32 3.35 1.99 15.42
C GLY A 32 2.23 1.50 14.51
N GLY A 33 2.59 1.14 13.28
CA GLY A 33 1.65 0.58 12.29
C GLY A 33 2.29 0.26 10.93
N CYS A 34 1.54 -0.44 10.09
CA CYS A 34 1.91 -0.67 8.69
C CYS A 34 1.02 0.19 7.79
N VAL A 35 1.63 0.92 6.86
CA VAL A 35 0.94 1.69 5.83
C VAL A 35 1.07 0.95 4.51
N PHE A 36 -0.07 0.67 3.87
CA PHE A 36 -0.15 -0.10 2.64
C PHE A 36 -0.51 0.80 1.46
N PHE A 37 0.30 0.74 0.40
CA PHE A 37 0.00 1.36 -0.88
C PHE A 37 -0.25 0.28 -1.92
N CYS A 38 -1.51 -0.07 -2.14
CA CYS A 38 -1.92 -1.13 -3.06
C CYS A 38 -2.72 -0.63 -4.29
N ASP A 39 -3.04 0.66 -4.33
CA ASP A 39 -3.66 1.32 -5.49
C ASP A 39 -2.59 2.14 -6.21
N LEU A 40 -2.42 1.89 -7.51
CA LEU A 40 -1.44 2.56 -8.36
C LEU A 40 -1.55 4.08 -8.30
N SER A 41 -2.79 4.59 -8.24
CA SER A 41 -3.05 6.04 -8.16
C SER A 41 -2.57 6.66 -6.84
N SER A 42 -2.36 5.82 -5.82
CA SER A 42 -1.98 6.24 -4.47
C SER A 42 -0.52 5.99 -4.13
N TYR A 43 0.27 5.43 -5.06
CA TYR A 43 1.65 5.04 -4.81
C TYR A 43 2.48 6.14 -4.15
N PRO A 44 3.36 5.78 -3.20
CA PRO A 44 4.09 6.75 -2.41
C PRO A 44 5.17 7.43 -3.24
N SER A 45 5.29 8.74 -3.08
CA SER A 45 6.51 9.46 -3.44
C SER A 45 7.61 9.14 -2.44
N GLU A 46 8.87 9.45 -2.77
CA GLU A 46 9.98 9.31 -1.82
C GLU A 46 9.77 10.15 -0.55
N ARG A 47 9.13 11.31 -0.68
CA ARG A 47 8.76 12.16 0.45
C ARG A 47 7.77 11.44 1.37
N ASP A 48 6.74 10.80 0.81
CA ASP A 48 5.76 10.03 1.59
C ASP A 48 6.43 8.87 2.33
N LEU A 49 7.30 8.13 1.64
CA LEU A 49 8.07 7.03 2.24
C LEU A 49 8.92 7.53 3.41
N LYS A 50 9.62 8.65 3.23
CA LYS A 50 10.45 9.25 4.29
C LYS A 50 9.60 9.67 5.47
N GLU A 51 8.51 10.41 5.26
CA GLU A 51 7.62 10.87 6.32
C GLU A 51 7.08 9.71 7.17
N ILE A 52 6.61 8.65 6.52
CA ILE A 52 6.07 7.47 7.22
C ILE A 52 7.17 6.73 7.98
N THR A 53 8.30 6.45 7.34
CA THR A 53 9.36 5.63 7.97
C THR A 53 10.18 6.37 9.03
N ASP A 54 10.22 7.69 8.98
CA ASP A 54 10.80 8.51 10.06
C ASP A 54 9.84 8.60 11.27
N THR A 55 8.56 8.23 11.11
CA THR A 55 7.61 8.14 12.23
C THR A 55 7.88 6.85 13.04
N PRO A 56 8.19 6.94 14.34
CA PRO A 56 8.56 5.77 15.15
C PRO A 56 7.52 4.64 15.12
N GLY A 57 7.99 3.41 14.88
CA GLY A 57 7.15 2.22 14.85
C GLY A 57 6.34 2.02 13.56
N PHE A 58 6.49 2.90 12.56
CA PHE A 58 5.81 2.73 11.28
C PHE A 58 6.66 2.06 10.21
N LYS A 59 6.01 1.26 9.37
CA LYS A 59 6.59 0.56 8.22
C LYS A 59 5.71 0.71 7.00
N VAL A 60 6.31 0.66 5.81
CA VAL A 60 5.59 0.75 4.54
C VAL A 60 5.59 -0.59 3.83
N ALA A 61 4.44 -0.97 3.29
CA ALA A 61 4.28 -2.04 2.33
C ALA A 61 3.69 -1.48 1.02
N VAL A 62 4.11 -2.04 -0.11
CA VAL A 62 3.60 -1.68 -1.44
C VAL A 62 3.12 -2.92 -2.18
N GLY A 63 2.00 -2.83 -2.88
CA GLY A 63 1.37 -3.94 -3.58
C GLY A 63 0.50 -3.48 -4.75
N ILE A 64 -0.20 -4.42 -5.37
CA ILE A 64 -1.21 -4.11 -6.40
C ILE A 64 -2.46 -4.91 -6.05
N HIS A 65 -3.53 -4.19 -5.69
CA HIS A 65 -4.81 -4.79 -5.32
C HIS A 65 -5.47 -5.45 -6.55
N PRO A 66 -6.11 -6.63 -6.42
CA PRO A 66 -6.77 -7.36 -7.53
C PRO A 66 -7.69 -6.51 -8.42
N LYS A 67 -8.50 -5.66 -7.79
CA LYS A 67 -9.42 -4.69 -8.45
C LYS A 67 -8.72 -3.64 -9.31
N GLY A 68 -7.44 -3.39 -9.11
CA GLY A 68 -6.62 -2.43 -9.86
C GLY A 68 -5.67 -3.07 -10.88
N THR A 69 -5.86 -4.36 -11.18
CA THR A 69 -4.97 -5.09 -12.11
C THR A 69 -5.27 -4.81 -13.59
N GLN A 70 -6.46 -4.28 -13.89
CA GLN A 70 -6.84 -3.87 -15.23
C GLN A 70 -5.96 -2.71 -15.71
N GLY A 71 -5.33 -2.86 -16.88
CA GLY A 71 -4.41 -1.86 -17.44
C GLY A 71 -2.99 -1.90 -16.85
N VAL A 72 -2.68 -2.84 -15.95
CA VAL A 72 -1.30 -3.06 -15.50
C VAL A 72 -0.49 -3.71 -16.61
N GLY A 73 0.50 -2.98 -17.12
CA GLY A 73 1.50 -3.47 -18.06
C GLY A 73 2.92 -3.31 -17.52
N ASP A 74 3.91 -3.56 -18.38
CA ASP A 74 5.33 -3.59 -17.99
C ASP A 74 5.85 -2.29 -17.39
N THR A 75 5.33 -1.13 -17.83
CA THR A 75 5.70 0.18 -17.27
C THR A 75 5.33 0.28 -15.78
N VAL A 76 4.12 -0.17 -15.44
CA VAL A 76 3.63 -0.18 -14.05
C VAL A 76 4.45 -1.16 -13.21
N VAL A 77 4.76 -2.34 -13.76
CA VAL A 77 5.61 -3.34 -13.10
C VAL A 77 7.01 -2.78 -12.84
N THR A 78 7.56 -2.01 -13.78
CA THR A 78 8.87 -1.36 -13.62
C THR A 78 8.84 -0.30 -12.52
N GLN A 79 7.79 0.52 -12.45
CA GLN A 79 7.61 1.48 -11.37
C GLN A 79 7.45 0.78 -10.01
N PHE A 80 6.68 -0.30 -9.95
CA PHE A 80 6.51 -1.11 -8.75
C PHE A 80 7.86 -1.68 -8.26
N ARG A 81 8.67 -2.25 -9.15
CA ARG A 81 10.02 -2.76 -8.81
C ARG A 81 10.90 -1.70 -8.17
N ARG A 82 10.94 -0.48 -8.74
CA ARG A 82 11.70 0.64 -8.17
C ARG A 82 11.23 1.02 -6.77
N LEU A 83 9.93 0.92 -6.49
CA LEU A 83 9.41 1.14 -5.13
C LEU A 83 9.88 0.03 -4.19
N VAL A 84 9.83 -1.23 -4.61
CA VAL A 84 10.26 -2.38 -3.80
C VAL A 84 11.77 -2.34 -3.50
N GLU A 85 12.58 -1.83 -4.42
CA GLU A 85 14.02 -1.63 -4.22
C GLU A 85 14.35 -0.50 -3.23
N ASN A 86 13.37 0.35 -2.88
CA ASN A 86 13.60 1.43 -1.93
C ASN A 86 13.77 0.87 -0.51
N PRO A 87 14.85 1.21 0.23
CA PRO A 87 15.11 0.67 1.57
C PRO A 87 14.07 1.07 2.62
N ARG A 88 13.19 2.03 2.32
CA ARG A 88 12.07 2.45 3.17
C ARG A 88 10.82 1.59 2.99
N VAL A 89 10.78 0.75 1.95
CA VAL A 89 9.73 -0.25 1.76
C VAL A 89 10.15 -1.53 2.47
N ALA A 90 9.36 -1.93 3.47
CA ALA A 90 9.67 -3.06 4.33
C ALA A 90 9.08 -4.38 3.83
N ALA A 91 8.05 -4.32 2.96
CA ALA A 91 7.36 -5.49 2.47
C ALA A 91 6.68 -5.25 1.12
N VAL A 92 6.46 -6.34 0.39
CA VAL A 92 5.52 -6.39 -0.74
C VAL A 92 4.17 -6.86 -0.21
N GLY A 93 3.14 -6.04 -0.39
CA GLY A 93 1.77 -6.29 0.02
C GLY A 93 0.90 -5.02 0.03
N GLU A 94 -0.42 -5.14 -0.05
CA GLU A 94 -1.21 -6.36 -0.23
C GLU A 94 -1.17 -6.82 -1.70
N VAL A 95 -0.92 -8.11 -1.91
CA VAL A 95 -0.96 -8.79 -3.21
C VAL A 95 -1.71 -10.10 -3.01
N GLU A 96 -2.78 -10.32 -3.77
CA GLU A 96 -3.68 -11.45 -3.57
C GLU A 96 -4.42 -11.80 -4.86
N LEU A 97 -5.21 -12.88 -4.84
CA LEU A 97 -6.20 -13.18 -5.85
C LEU A 97 -7.59 -12.98 -5.25
N ASP A 98 -8.45 -12.25 -5.93
CA ASP A 98 -9.85 -12.06 -5.56
C ASP A 98 -10.72 -12.72 -6.63
N PHE A 99 -11.18 -13.94 -6.36
CA PHE A 99 -12.04 -14.70 -7.27
C PHE A 99 -13.46 -14.14 -7.37
N THR A 100 -13.80 -13.12 -6.57
CA THR A 100 -15.10 -12.42 -6.68
C THR A 100 -15.08 -11.31 -7.73
N VAL A 101 -13.90 -10.99 -8.30
CA VAL A 101 -13.75 -9.99 -9.36
C VAL A 101 -13.21 -10.62 -10.65
N GLU A 102 -13.63 -10.07 -11.78
CA GLU A 102 -13.25 -10.56 -13.10
C GLU A 102 -11.75 -10.38 -13.40
N GLY A 103 -11.26 -11.08 -14.43
CA GLY A 103 -9.90 -10.94 -14.91
C GLY A 103 -8.87 -11.77 -14.15
N THR A 104 -9.20 -13.01 -13.75
CA THR A 104 -8.31 -13.91 -13.01
C THR A 104 -6.92 -14.06 -13.65
N LEU A 105 -6.82 -14.23 -14.98
CA LEU A 105 -5.53 -14.34 -15.68
C LEU A 105 -4.67 -13.07 -15.51
N GLN A 106 -5.28 -11.89 -15.53
CA GLN A 106 -4.57 -10.63 -15.32
C GLN A 106 -4.12 -10.50 -13.86
N GLN A 107 -4.95 -10.92 -12.90
CA GLN A 107 -4.58 -10.95 -11.49
C GLN A 107 -3.40 -11.90 -11.24
N GLU A 108 -3.43 -13.11 -11.81
CA GLU A 108 -2.35 -14.10 -11.70
C GLU A 108 -1.04 -13.56 -12.28
N TRP A 109 -1.10 -12.94 -13.47
CA TRP A 109 0.08 -12.31 -14.08
C TRP A 109 0.66 -11.21 -13.18
N VAL A 110 -0.19 -10.30 -12.67
CA VAL A 110 0.25 -9.22 -11.77
C VAL A 110 0.84 -9.79 -10.48
N LEU A 111 0.18 -10.76 -9.86
CA LEU A 111 0.67 -11.44 -8.65
C LEU A 111 2.04 -12.06 -8.91
N GLN A 112 2.22 -12.76 -10.03
CA GLN A 112 3.51 -13.33 -10.41
C GLN A 112 4.59 -12.25 -10.53
N LYS A 113 4.29 -11.09 -11.14
CA LYS A 113 5.23 -9.97 -11.23
C LYS A 113 5.59 -9.39 -9.86
N CYS A 114 4.61 -9.25 -8.97
CA CYS A 114 4.85 -8.79 -7.60
C CYS A 114 5.74 -9.76 -6.82
N LEU A 115 5.48 -11.07 -6.91
CA LEU A 115 6.28 -12.11 -6.26
C LEU A 115 7.71 -12.19 -6.83
N GLN A 116 7.89 -11.93 -8.13
CA GLN A 116 9.21 -11.85 -8.75
C GLN A 116 10.03 -10.64 -8.29
N ALA A 117 9.36 -9.55 -7.93
CA ALA A 117 9.99 -8.32 -7.45
C ALA A 117 10.25 -8.35 -5.93
N ALA A 118 9.56 -9.20 -5.18
CA ALA A 118 9.73 -9.31 -3.74
C ALA A 118 11.19 -9.63 -3.37
N PRO A 119 11.77 -8.94 -2.37
CA PRO A 119 13.12 -9.24 -1.91
C PRO A 119 13.21 -10.71 -1.49
N ARG A 120 14.16 -11.45 -2.07
CA ARG A 120 14.50 -12.79 -1.59
C ARG A 120 15.52 -12.60 -0.48
N GLY A 121 15.07 -12.79 0.77
CA GLY A 121 15.95 -12.88 1.93
C GLY A 121 16.88 -14.09 1.84
#